data_AF-A0A530RH31-F1
#
_entry.id   AF-A0A530RH31-F1
#
_cell.length_a   1.000
_cell.length_b   1.000
_cell.length_c   1.000
_cell.angle_alpha   90.00
_cell.angle_beta   90.00
_cell.angle_gamma   90.00
#
_symmetry.space_group_name_H-M   'P 1'
#
loop_
_entity.id
_entity.type
_entity.pdbx_description
1 polymer ?
#
loop_
_entity_poly.entity_id
_entity_poly.type
_entity_poly.pdbx_seq_one_letter_code
_entity_poly.pdbx_strand_id
1 'polypeptide(L)'
;MQAKLPPSSEKWQGDGMIAFHGSPCLFDRFDASKLGSVCKHTGSEGSGMYVANSRYVASCYSAPPPYSTGFLYEVEAPDGVYIDNDKLCAEQPEPVRTLMLEAIERLTLSGPMSGYRKFRIDNAPTTPDVPSQVGQVLYYARKSGNSLEPVLAAQGYVGCMKRQEERGGYVEFAVFEPSVLRILSVAEHKERIAA
;
A
#
# COMPACT_ATOMS: atom_id res chain seq x y z
N MET A 1 4.43 -23.29 6.77
CA MET A 1 5.11 -22.53 7.83
C MET A 1 4.72 -21.07 7.68
N GLN A 2 3.98 -20.48 8.61
CA GLN A 2 3.79 -19.03 8.62
C GLN A 2 5.09 -18.39 9.13
N ALA A 3 5.76 -17.61 8.29
CA ALA A 3 6.89 -16.81 8.71
C ALA A 3 6.40 -15.79 9.75
N LYS A 4 7.04 -15.76 10.91
CA LYS A 4 6.77 -14.77 11.96
C LYS A 4 7.10 -13.40 11.39
N LEU A 5 6.09 -12.53 11.27
CA LEU A 5 6.27 -11.20 10.68
C LEU A 5 7.19 -10.36 11.60
N PRO A 6 8.28 -9.76 11.09
CA PRO A 6 9.10 -8.85 11.87
C PRO A 6 8.27 -7.62 12.30
N PRO A 7 8.63 -7.01 13.45
CA PRO A 7 8.01 -5.77 13.93
C PRO A 7 8.26 -4.60 12.97
N SER A 8 7.37 -3.60 13.00
CA SER A 8 7.31 -2.53 11.99
C SER A 8 8.46 -1.53 11.96
N SER A 9 9.37 -1.59 12.92
CA SER A 9 10.59 -0.78 12.98
C SER A 9 11.85 -1.51 12.54
N GLU A 10 11.76 -2.81 12.22
CA GLU A 10 12.91 -3.60 11.77
C GLU A 10 12.91 -3.70 10.24
N LYS A 11 14.09 -3.54 9.64
CA LYS A 11 14.27 -3.84 8.22
C LYS A 11 13.88 -5.28 7.98
N TRP A 12 13.03 -5.52 6.99
CA TRP A 12 12.97 -6.82 6.35
C TRP A 12 14.33 -7.04 5.68
N GLN A 13 15.13 -7.97 6.19
CA GLN A 13 16.48 -8.27 5.67
C GLN A 13 16.54 -9.71 5.16
N GLY A 14 17.00 -9.86 3.92
CA GLY A 14 17.41 -11.13 3.32
C GLY A 14 16.80 -11.31 1.94
N ASP A 15 17.63 -11.58 0.91
CA ASP A 15 17.31 -11.99 -0.47
C ASP A 15 16.00 -11.48 -1.12
N GLY A 16 15.47 -10.34 -0.69
CA GLY A 16 14.16 -9.82 -1.08
C GLY A 16 12.97 -10.57 -0.46
N MET A 17 11.90 -9.83 -0.14
CA MET A 17 10.67 -10.43 0.37
C MET A 17 9.85 -11.03 -0.77
N ILE A 18 9.52 -12.32 -0.70
CA ILE A 18 8.54 -12.93 -1.60
C ILE A 18 7.14 -12.39 -1.27
N ALA A 19 6.52 -11.76 -2.27
CA ALA A 19 5.16 -11.26 -2.23
C ALA A 19 4.38 -11.68 -3.48
N PHE A 20 3.10 -11.38 -3.50
CA PHE A 20 2.19 -11.76 -4.56
C PHE A 20 1.38 -10.56 -5.05
N HIS A 21 1.17 -10.47 -6.35
CA HIS A 21 0.31 -9.48 -7.00
C HIS A 21 -0.71 -10.18 -7.87
N GLY A 22 -1.99 -9.79 -7.76
CA GLY A 22 -3.04 -10.24 -8.67
C GLY A 22 -3.39 -9.13 -9.66
N SER A 23 -3.48 -9.48 -10.94
CA SER A 23 -3.95 -8.55 -11.98
C SER A 23 -4.80 -9.26 -13.02
N PRO A 24 -5.85 -8.62 -13.58
CA PRO A 24 -6.55 -9.13 -14.76
C PRO A 24 -5.70 -9.06 -16.03
N CYS A 25 -4.58 -8.34 -15.99
CA CYS A 25 -3.72 -8.09 -17.15
C CYS A 25 -2.43 -8.94 -17.09
N LEU A 26 -2.00 -9.42 -18.25
CA LEU A 26 -0.66 -10.00 -18.44
C LEU A 26 0.36 -8.88 -18.73
N PHE A 27 1.48 -8.88 -18.03
CA PHE A 27 2.60 -7.98 -18.27
C PHE A 27 3.92 -8.63 -17.88
N ASP A 28 5.02 -8.09 -18.42
CA ASP A 28 6.39 -8.54 -18.20
C ASP A 28 7.17 -7.69 -17.20
N ARG A 29 6.62 -6.53 -16.80
CA ARG A 29 7.17 -5.63 -15.79
C ARG A 29 6.11 -4.76 -15.15
N PHE A 30 6.39 -4.29 -13.94
CA PHE A 30 5.58 -3.29 -13.25
C PHE A 30 5.91 -1.88 -13.75
N ASP A 31 4.89 -1.12 -14.10
CA ASP A 31 5.02 0.23 -14.65
C ASP A 31 4.08 1.19 -13.92
N ALA A 32 4.66 2.16 -13.19
CA ALA A 32 3.90 3.15 -12.44
C ALA A 32 3.01 4.03 -13.34
N SER A 33 3.38 4.23 -14.61
CA SER A 33 2.59 5.01 -15.57
C SER A 33 1.30 4.30 -16.00
N LYS A 34 1.21 2.98 -15.73
CA LYS A 34 0.04 2.14 -16.03
C LYS A 34 -0.86 1.92 -14.82
N LEU A 35 -0.46 2.40 -13.64
CA LEU A 35 -1.35 2.46 -12.50
C LEU A 35 -2.50 3.41 -12.85
N GLY A 36 -3.70 2.85 -13.02
CA GLY A 36 -4.91 3.63 -13.24
C GLY A 36 -5.17 4.59 -12.06
N SER A 37 -6.21 5.41 -12.17
CA SER A 37 -6.64 6.21 -11.02
C SER A 37 -7.00 5.28 -9.87
N VAL A 38 -6.21 5.28 -8.79
CA VAL A 38 -6.46 4.51 -7.56
C VAL A 38 -7.97 4.55 -7.22
N CYS A 39 -8.63 3.40 -7.33
CA CYS A 39 -10.03 3.27 -6.93
C CYS A 39 -10.12 3.52 -5.42
N LYS A 40 -11.15 4.24 -5.01
CA LYS A 40 -11.25 4.95 -3.72
C LYS A 40 -11.13 4.09 -2.44
N HIS A 41 -11.05 2.75 -2.55
CA HIS A 41 -11.27 1.85 -1.41
C HIS A 41 -10.42 0.56 -1.36
N THR A 42 -9.44 0.33 -2.24
CA THR A 42 -8.74 -0.97 -2.28
C THR A 42 -7.24 -0.83 -2.53
N GLY A 43 -6.45 -1.26 -1.56
CA GLY A 43 -4.98 -1.22 -1.55
C GLY A 43 -4.46 -0.64 -0.23
N SER A 44 -3.28 -1.08 0.23
CA SER A 44 -2.49 -0.50 1.34
C SER A 44 -2.14 0.98 1.12
N GLU A 45 -3.16 1.83 1.16
CA GLU A 45 -3.17 3.22 1.58
C GLU A 45 -1.86 3.98 1.29
N GLY A 46 -1.57 4.13 -0.01
CA GLY A 46 -0.37 4.72 -0.58
C GLY A 46 -0.53 4.86 -2.10
N SER A 47 0.42 5.48 -2.79
CA SER A 47 0.52 5.41 -4.26
C SER A 47 1.69 4.51 -4.59
N GLY A 48 1.42 3.37 -5.19
CA GLY A 48 2.43 2.36 -5.46
C GLY A 48 1.83 1.10 -6.04
N MET A 49 2.68 0.11 -6.26
CA MET A 49 2.24 -1.23 -6.65
C MET A 49 1.85 -2.02 -5.42
N TYR A 50 0.64 -2.58 -5.44
CA TYR A 50 0.10 -3.37 -4.35
C TYR A 50 0.56 -4.80 -4.44
N VAL A 51 1.19 -5.30 -3.37
CA VAL A 51 1.58 -6.69 -3.23
C VAL A 51 1.17 -7.19 -1.84
N ALA A 52 0.99 -8.50 -1.68
CA ALA A 52 0.66 -9.10 -0.38
C ALA A 52 1.57 -10.29 -0.11
N ASN A 53 1.90 -10.55 1.15
CA ASN A 53 2.61 -11.77 1.53
C ASN A 53 1.71 -13.03 1.48
N SER A 54 0.41 -12.85 1.23
CA SER A 54 -0.57 -13.91 1.11
C SER A 54 -0.96 -14.13 -0.35
N ARG A 55 -0.59 -15.31 -0.88
CA ARG A 55 -0.98 -15.77 -2.21
C ARG A 55 -2.51 -15.75 -2.39
N TYR A 56 -3.25 -16.14 -1.35
CA TYR A 56 -4.70 -16.15 -1.35
C TYR A 56 -5.27 -14.74 -1.56
N VAL A 57 -4.81 -13.77 -0.78
CA VAL A 57 -5.29 -12.38 -0.88
C VAL A 57 -4.99 -11.79 -2.24
N ALA A 58 -3.76 -11.98 -2.75
CA ALA A 58 -3.41 -11.53 -4.09
C ALA A 58 -4.27 -12.19 -5.17
N SER A 59 -4.60 -13.47 -5.03
CA SER A 59 -5.44 -14.18 -6.01
C SER A 59 -6.84 -13.58 -6.13
N CYS A 60 -7.40 -13.02 -5.06
CA CYS A 60 -8.70 -12.32 -5.10
C CYS A 60 -8.70 -11.10 -6.03
N TYR A 61 -7.53 -10.55 -6.37
CA TYR A 61 -7.37 -9.42 -7.29
C TYR A 61 -6.96 -9.82 -8.71
N SER A 62 -6.70 -11.11 -8.94
CA SER A 62 -6.29 -11.58 -10.28
C SER A 62 -7.45 -11.56 -11.26
N ALA A 63 -8.64 -12.04 -10.87
CA ALA A 63 -9.83 -12.06 -11.70
C ALA A 63 -11.01 -11.36 -10.99
N PRO A 64 -10.96 -10.04 -10.78
CA PRO A 64 -12.09 -9.33 -10.17
C PRO A 64 -13.26 -9.27 -11.16
N PRO A 65 -14.53 -9.29 -10.72
CA PRO A 65 -15.67 -9.11 -11.61
C PRO A 65 -15.54 -7.82 -12.46
N PRO A 66 -15.85 -7.84 -13.77
CA PRO A 66 -16.48 -8.92 -14.53
C PRO A 66 -15.49 -9.91 -15.20
N TYR A 67 -14.20 -9.89 -14.86
CA TYR A 67 -13.19 -10.74 -15.47
C TYR A 67 -13.25 -12.15 -14.89
N SER A 68 -13.28 -13.18 -15.75
CA SER A 68 -13.30 -14.60 -15.37
C SER A 68 -11.91 -15.24 -15.28
N THR A 69 -10.89 -14.51 -15.74
CA THR A 69 -9.50 -14.95 -15.78
C THR A 69 -8.58 -13.80 -15.45
N GLY A 70 -7.41 -14.12 -14.91
CA GLY A 70 -6.36 -13.17 -14.63
C GLY A 70 -5.04 -13.85 -14.38
N PHE A 71 -4.12 -13.11 -13.77
CA PHE A 71 -2.75 -13.55 -13.54
C PHE A 71 -2.36 -13.29 -12.10
N LEU A 72 -1.72 -14.29 -11.51
CA LEU A 72 -1.11 -14.21 -10.20
C LEU A 72 0.40 -14.21 -10.38
N TYR A 73 1.02 -13.12 -9.94
CA TYR A 73 2.44 -12.88 -10.00
C TYR A 73 3.05 -13.22 -8.65
N GLU A 74 4.10 -14.03 -8.66
CA GLU A 74 5.04 -14.13 -7.56
C GLU A 74 6.17 -13.16 -7.83
N VAL A 75 6.44 -12.29 -6.85
CA VAL A 75 7.37 -11.18 -7.01
C VAL A 75 8.32 -11.13 -5.83
N GLU A 76 9.51 -10.66 -6.11
CA GLU A 76 10.43 -10.19 -5.09
C GLU A 76 10.20 -8.69 -4.89
N ALA A 77 9.75 -8.36 -3.69
CA ALA A 77 9.60 -7.00 -3.23
C ALA A 77 10.91 -6.51 -2.60
N PRO A 78 11.23 -5.20 -2.73
CA PRO A 78 12.46 -4.66 -2.18
C PRO A 78 12.49 -4.81 -0.64
N ASP A 79 13.66 -5.22 -0.15
CA ASP A 79 14.01 -5.08 1.26
C ASP A 79 14.03 -3.59 1.64
N GLY A 80 13.64 -3.27 2.87
CA GLY A 80 13.65 -1.90 3.34
C GLY A 80 12.73 -1.64 4.51
N VAL A 81 12.55 -0.34 4.77
CA VAL A 81 11.64 0.15 5.81
C VAL A 81 10.33 0.56 5.15
N TYR A 82 9.24 0.00 5.65
CA TYR A 82 7.88 0.36 5.23
C TYR A 82 7.22 1.21 6.31
N ILE A 83 6.46 2.22 5.88
CA ILE A 83 5.63 3.02 6.77
C ILE A 83 4.49 2.15 7.27
N ASP A 84 4.27 2.15 8.59
CA ASP A 84 3.28 1.30 9.24
C ASP A 84 1.92 2.00 9.28
N ASN A 85 1.00 1.60 8.40
CA ASN A 85 -0.31 2.25 8.31
C ASN A 85 -1.23 1.93 9.49
N ASP A 86 -0.87 0.98 10.34
CA ASP A 86 -1.63 0.68 11.56
C ASP A 86 -1.32 1.69 12.68
N LYS A 87 -0.27 2.51 12.51
CA LYS A 87 0.11 3.58 13.44
C LYS A 87 -0.44 4.95 13.00
N LEU A 88 -0.74 5.78 14.00
CA LEU A 88 -1.05 7.19 13.75
C LEU A 88 0.17 7.93 13.20
N CYS A 89 -0.06 9.05 12.50
CA CYS A 89 1.01 9.89 11.97
C CYS A 89 1.97 10.38 13.07
N ALA A 90 1.46 10.66 14.27
CA ALA A 90 2.24 11.10 15.43
C ALA A 90 3.08 9.97 16.07
N GLU A 91 2.75 8.71 15.79
CA GLU A 91 3.41 7.52 16.34
C GLU A 91 4.46 6.93 15.37
N GLN A 92 4.55 7.47 14.16
CA GLN A 92 5.57 7.08 13.19
C GLN A 92 6.98 7.43 13.73
N PRO A 93 8.02 6.70 13.29
CA PRO A 93 9.39 7.10 13.55
C PRO A 93 9.77 8.37 12.77
N GLU A 94 10.84 9.04 13.20
CA GLU A 94 11.48 10.06 12.36
C GLU A 94 12.19 9.42 11.16
N PRO A 95 12.24 10.10 10.00
CA PRO A 95 11.71 11.44 9.70
C PRO A 95 10.22 11.47 9.30
N VAL A 96 9.55 10.32 9.20
CA VAL A 96 8.17 10.20 8.69
C VAL A 96 7.20 11.00 9.52
N ARG A 97 7.30 10.94 10.85
CA ARG A 97 6.44 11.69 11.76
C ARG A 97 6.43 13.18 11.43
N THR A 98 7.60 13.80 11.34
CA THR A 98 7.72 15.23 11.02
C THR A 98 7.06 15.54 9.68
N LEU A 99 7.39 14.78 8.63
CA LEU A 99 6.82 14.97 7.28
C LEU A 99 5.29 14.84 7.25
N MET A 100 4.74 13.87 7.99
CA MET A 100 3.29 13.66 8.07
C MET A 100 2.59 14.78 8.83
N LEU A 101 3.14 15.24 9.96
CA LEU A 101 2.55 16.31 10.76
C LEU A 101 2.56 17.64 10.00
N GLU A 102 3.66 17.98 9.33
CA GLU A 102 3.72 19.17 8.47
C GLU A 102 2.72 19.08 7.31
N ALA A 103 2.54 17.89 6.72
CA ALA A 103 1.55 17.70 5.67
C ALA A 103 0.12 17.90 6.19
N ILE A 104 -0.20 17.39 7.39
CA ILE A 104 -1.49 17.61 8.04
C ILE A 104 -1.73 19.10 8.25
N GLU A 105 -0.75 19.84 8.77
CA GLU A 105 -0.85 21.28 8.95
C GLU A 105 -1.17 21.98 7.61
N ARG A 106 -0.37 21.74 6.57
CA ARG A 106 -0.61 22.31 5.23
C ARG A 106 -2.00 21.98 4.67
N LEU A 107 -2.45 20.74 4.84
CA LEU A 107 -3.74 20.27 4.32
C LEU A 107 -4.96 20.84 5.06
N THR A 108 -4.77 21.26 6.31
CA THR A 108 -5.85 21.68 7.21
C THR A 108 -5.91 23.18 7.48
N LEU A 109 -4.85 23.93 7.12
CA LEU A 109 -4.82 25.38 7.30
C LEU A 109 -5.52 26.19 6.20
N SER A 110 -5.64 25.70 4.96
CA SER A 110 -6.21 26.52 3.88
C SER A 110 -6.85 25.74 2.72
N GLY A 111 -7.71 26.43 1.96
CA GLY A 111 -8.38 25.94 0.76
C GLY A 111 -9.81 25.44 0.98
N PRO A 112 -10.60 25.28 -0.10
CA PRO A 112 -12.05 25.05 -0.05
C PRO A 112 -12.49 23.70 0.56
N MET A 113 -11.57 22.90 1.11
CA MET A 113 -11.86 21.58 1.69
C MET A 113 -11.07 21.31 2.99
N SER A 114 -10.39 22.32 3.56
CA SER A 114 -9.50 22.12 4.72
C SER A 114 -10.20 21.51 5.92
N GLY A 115 -11.40 21.99 6.27
CA GLY A 115 -12.22 21.46 7.35
C GLY A 115 -12.64 20.01 7.12
N TYR A 116 -13.07 19.65 5.90
CA TYR A 116 -13.44 18.27 5.56
C TYR A 116 -12.23 17.33 5.60
N ARG A 117 -11.07 17.76 5.08
CA ARG A 117 -9.82 16.99 5.13
C ARG A 117 -9.40 16.75 6.58
N LYS A 118 -9.44 17.80 7.42
CA LYS A 118 -9.18 17.68 8.85
C LYS A 118 -10.08 16.65 9.50
N PHE A 119 -11.40 16.78 9.31
CA PHE A 119 -12.37 15.82 9.82
C PHE A 119 -12.04 14.38 9.40
N ARG A 120 -11.71 14.14 8.12
CA ARG A 120 -11.38 12.81 7.61
C ARG A 120 -10.07 12.25 8.17
N ILE A 121 -9.04 13.07 8.32
CA ILE A 121 -7.75 12.66 8.89
C ILE A 121 -7.90 12.34 10.38
N ASP A 122 -8.61 13.19 11.13
CA ASP A 122 -8.78 13.01 12.58
C ASP A 122 -9.65 11.77 12.92
N ASN A 123 -10.65 11.46 12.09
CA ASN A 123 -11.58 10.34 12.32
C ASN A 123 -11.20 9.04 11.59
N ALA A 124 -10.11 9.03 10.81
CA ALA A 124 -9.63 7.82 10.14
C ALA A 124 -9.40 6.63 11.09
N PRO A 125 -8.81 6.79 12.28
CA PRO A 125 -8.52 5.66 13.18
C PRO A 125 -9.77 4.97 13.74
N THR A 126 -10.92 5.64 13.73
CA THR A 126 -12.15 5.17 14.36
C THR A 126 -13.21 4.72 13.36
N THR A 127 -12.91 4.76 12.06
CA THR A 127 -13.90 4.44 11.01
C THR A 127 -13.49 3.19 10.22
N PRO A 128 -14.23 2.06 10.34
CA PRO A 128 -13.84 0.76 9.77
C PRO A 128 -13.59 0.72 8.26
N ASP A 129 -14.17 1.65 7.50
CA ASP A 129 -14.10 1.70 6.03
C ASP A 129 -13.27 2.87 5.49
N VAL A 130 -12.57 3.58 6.37
CA VAL A 130 -11.77 4.74 6.00
C VAL A 130 -10.30 4.32 5.95
N PRO A 131 -9.57 4.69 4.89
CA PRO A 131 -8.13 4.54 4.86
C PRO A 131 -7.50 5.09 6.15
N SER A 132 -6.46 4.44 6.67
CA SER A 132 -5.68 4.88 7.83
C SER A 132 -5.35 6.37 7.79
N GLN A 133 -4.98 6.91 8.95
CA GLN A 133 -4.57 8.30 9.02
C GLN A 133 -3.42 8.61 8.04
N VAL A 134 -2.42 7.72 7.96
CA VAL A 134 -1.33 7.82 6.97
C VAL A 134 -1.88 7.81 5.55
N GLY A 135 -2.78 6.87 5.26
CA GLY A 135 -3.48 6.77 3.99
C GLY A 135 -4.19 8.04 3.55
N GLN A 136 -4.95 8.66 4.45
CA GLN A 136 -5.64 9.92 4.19
C GLN A 136 -4.66 11.05 3.88
N VAL A 137 -3.59 11.15 4.68
CA VAL A 137 -2.58 12.20 4.48
C VAL A 137 -1.92 12.04 3.11
N LEU A 138 -1.45 10.85 2.76
CA LEU A 138 -0.87 10.57 1.44
C LEU A 138 -1.84 10.88 0.30
N TYR A 139 -3.10 10.43 0.41
CA TYR A 139 -4.13 10.68 -0.59
C TYR A 139 -4.39 12.18 -0.81
N TYR A 140 -4.59 12.94 0.26
CA TYR A 140 -4.88 14.37 0.15
C TYR A 140 -3.65 15.19 -0.25
N ALA A 141 -2.46 14.79 0.20
CA ALA A 141 -1.21 15.39 -0.21
C ALA A 141 -1.04 15.29 -1.74
N ARG A 142 -1.27 14.10 -2.32
CA ARG A 142 -1.32 13.90 -3.79
C ARG A 142 -2.35 14.77 -4.47
N LYS A 143 -3.60 14.78 -3.98
CA LYS A 143 -4.68 15.61 -4.55
C LYS A 143 -4.40 17.11 -4.50
N SER A 144 -3.54 17.55 -3.58
CA SER A 144 -3.11 18.95 -3.46
C SER A 144 -1.86 19.28 -4.29
N GLY A 145 -1.29 18.33 -5.03
CA GLY A 145 -0.05 18.51 -5.80
C GLY A 145 1.24 18.40 -4.97
N ASN A 146 1.15 17.99 -3.70
CA ASN A 146 2.28 17.87 -2.78
C ASN A 146 2.49 16.39 -2.36
N SER A 147 2.70 15.49 -3.32
CA SER A 147 2.93 14.06 -3.05
C SER A 147 4.07 13.87 -2.04
N LEU A 148 3.85 13.04 -1.01
CA LEU A 148 4.89 12.78 0.01
C LEU A 148 5.76 11.59 -0.35
N GLU A 149 5.28 10.67 -1.17
CA GLU A 149 5.94 9.42 -1.52
C GLU A 149 7.35 9.63 -2.10
N PRO A 150 7.61 10.59 -3.01
CA PRO A 150 8.98 10.85 -3.47
C PRO A 150 9.90 11.34 -2.35
N VAL A 151 9.38 12.15 -1.42
CA VAL A 151 10.13 12.67 -0.28
C VAL A 151 10.44 11.54 0.70
N LEU A 152 9.45 10.68 1.00
CA LEU A 152 9.59 9.52 1.87
C LEU A 152 10.57 8.50 1.27
N ALA A 153 10.50 8.26 -0.05
CA ALA A 153 11.45 7.41 -0.76
C ALA A 153 12.88 7.96 -0.68
N ALA A 154 13.07 9.27 -0.81
CA ALA A 154 14.37 9.91 -0.63
C ALA A 154 14.92 9.78 0.82
N GLN A 155 14.07 9.51 1.80
CA GLN A 155 14.46 9.18 3.18
C GLN A 155 14.72 7.67 3.39
N GLY A 156 14.67 6.85 2.33
CA GLY A 156 14.95 5.41 2.39
C GLY A 156 13.74 4.52 2.69
N TYR A 157 12.52 5.06 2.65
CA TYR A 157 11.30 4.25 2.78
C TYR A 157 10.90 3.66 1.44
N VAL A 158 10.72 2.35 1.39
CA VAL A 158 10.39 1.65 0.14
C VAL A 158 8.88 1.64 -0.16
N GLY A 159 8.06 1.91 0.85
CA GLY A 159 6.61 1.88 0.70
C GLY A 159 5.85 2.04 2.01
N CYS A 160 4.56 1.70 1.94
CA CYS A 160 3.68 1.55 3.09
C CYS A 160 3.31 0.08 3.29
N MET A 161 3.01 -0.31 4.51
CA MET A 161 2.46 -1.62 4.82
C MET A 161 1.25 -1.51 5.75
N LYS A 162 0.36 -2.50 5.70
CA LYS A 162 -0.80 -2.63 6.58
C LYS A 162 -0.98 -4.09 6.99
N ARG A 163 -1.16 -4.35 8.29
CA ARG A 163 -1.44 -5.68 8.81
C ARG A 163 -2.95 -5.90 8.84
N GLN A 164 -3.36 -7.09 8.43
CA GLN A 164 -4.76 -7.48 8.33
C GLN A 164 -4.98 -8.67 9.27
N GLU A 165 -4.84 -8.43 10.58
CA GLU A 165 -4.95 -9.47 11.60
C GLU A 165 -6.36 -10.09 11.61
N GLU A 166 -7.40 -9.24 11.54
CA GLU A 166 -8.81 -9.65 11.51
C GLU A 166 -9.20 -10.46 10.27
N ARG A 167 -8.39 -10.43 9.21
CA ARG A 167 -8.65 -11.10 7.93
C ARG A 167 -7.73 -12.29 7.67
N GLY A 168 -7.20 -12.90 8.73
CA GLY A 168 -6.39 -14.11 8.65
C GLY A 168 -4.89 -13.89 8.69
N GLY A 169 -4.44 -12.73 9.20
CA GLY A 169 -3.03 -12.51 9.55
C GLY A 169 -2.10 -12.37 8.35
N TYR A 170 -2.45 -11.49 7.41
CA TYR A 170 -1.59 -11.16 6.27
C TYR A 170 -1.14 -9.70 6.30
N VAL A 171 -0.17 -9.37 5.44
CA VAL A 171 0.35 -8.01 5.26
C VAL A 171 0.21 -7.59 3.81
N GLU A 172 -0.34 -6.41 3.61
CA GLU A 172 -0.42 -5.73 2.32
C GLU A 172 0.66 -4.64 2.28
N PHE A 173 1.29 -4.49 1.12
CA PHE A 173 2.35 -3.51 0.88
C PHE A 173 2.01 -2.67 -0.34
N ALA A 174 2.32 -1.37 -0.27
CA ALA A 174 2.32 -0.46 -1.40
C ALA A 174 3.75 -0.02 -1.65
N VAL A 175 4.38 -0.56 -2.69
CA VAL A 175 5.77 -0.23 -3.04
C VAL A 175 5.77 1.05 -3.88
N PHE A 176 6.47 2.09 -3.41
CA PHE A 176 6.47 3.42 -4.04
C PHE A 176 7.10 3.44 -5.43
N GLU A 177 8.12 2.61 -5.65
CA GLU A 177 8.79 2.46 -6.94
C GLU A 177 8.48 1.08 -7.54
N PRO A 178 7.45 0.95 -8.40
CA PRO A 178 7.10 -0.35 -8.98
C PRO A 178 8.22 -0.99 -9.81
N SER A 179 9.12 -0.20 -10.40
CA SER A 179 10.23 -0.70 -11.24
C SER A 179 11.25 -1.56 -10.48
N VAL A 180 11.30 -1.48 -9.15
CA VAL A 180 12.19 -2.33 -8.36
C VAL A 180 11.59 -3.71 -8.04
N LEU A 181 10.32 -3.94 -8.35
CA LEU A 181 9.69 -5.25 -8.21
C LEU A 181 10.17 -6.20 -9.31
N ARG A 182 10.71 -7.35 -8.91
CA ARG A 182 11.13 -8.40 -9.84
C ARG A 182 10.08 -9.50 -9.91
N ILE A 183 9.56 -9.75 -11.11
CA ILE A 183 8.66 -10.89 -11.34
C ILE A 183 9.50 -12.17 -11.34
N LEU A 184 9.16 -13.11 -10.46
CA LEU A 184 9.80 -14.42 -10.36
C LEU A 184 9.03 -15.47 -11.15
N SER A 185 7.70 -15.43 -11.08
CA SER A 185 6.82 -16.29 -11.87
C SER A 185 5.45 -15.65 -12.08
N VAL A 186 4.75 -16.12 -13.11
CA VAL A 186 3.36 -15.74 -13.42
C VAL A 186 2.56 -16.99 -13.68
N ALA A 187 1.39 -17.10 -13.07
CA ALA A 187 0.45 -18.18 -13.32
C ALA A 187 -0.91 -17.60 -13.74
N GLU A 188 -1.55 -18.22 -14.74
CA GLU A 188 -2.97 -17.97 -14.99
C GLU A 188 -3.77 -18.35 -13.74
N HIS A 189 -4.64 -17.43 -13.33
CA HIS A 189 -5.66 -17.68 -12.32
C HIS A 189 -7.01 -17.71 -13.02
N LYS A 190 -7.65 -18.88 -13.01
CA LYS A 190 -9.04 -19.07 -13.40
C LYS A 190 -9.83 -19.14 -12.10
N GLU A 191 -10.90 -18.36 -12.01
CA GLU A 191 -11.65 -18.13 -10.77
C GLU A 191 -11.99 -19.44 -10.02
N ARG A 192 -12.10 -19.32 -8.69
CA ARG A 192 -12.70 -20.33 -7.80
C ARG A 192 -14.05 -20.77 -8.37
N ILE A 193 -14.21 -22.05 -8.66
CA ILE A 193 -15.53 -22.67 -8.71
C ILE A 193 -16.20 -22.32 -7.38
N ALA A 194 -17.35 -21.65 -7.47
CA ALA A 194 -18.16 -21.24 -6.33
C ALA A 194 -18.28 -22.36 -5.29
N ALA A 195 -18.05 -22.03 -4.02
CA ALA A 195 -18.56 -22.78 -2.89
C ALA A 195 -19.88 -22.12 -2.46
#